data_AF-A0A960YS61-F1
#
_entry.id   AF-A0A960YS61-F1
#
_cell.length_a   1.000
_cell.length_b   1.000
_cell.length_c   1.000
_cell.angle_alpha   90.00
_cell.angle_beta   90.00
_cell.angle_gamma   90.00
#
_symmetry.space_group_name_H-M   'P 1'
#
loop_
_entity.id
_entity.type
_entity.pdbx_description
1 polymer ?
#
loop_
_entity_poly.entity_id
_entity_poly.type
_entity_poly.pdbx_seq_one_letter_code
_entity_poly.pdbx_strand_id
1 'polypeptide(L)'
;MQQLLAELIAEHRQTLAGLDQIAQAGPNTGRGQALLRSLRPQLLNHLYKEDTRLYPALQQQADEDQQLADVLKHFTPDMLQISAATRSFFEDWQSGLPGMDLVAEFSRLYQLLLSRIHKEEHILFEHYQERDHTTTPLEPDQP
;
A
#
# COMPACT_ATOMS: atom_id res chain seq x y z
N MET A 1 -11.93 0.94 12.41
CA MET A 1 -10.97 0.37 11.45
C MET A 1 -11.58 0.10 10.08
N GLN A 2 -12.72 -0.58 9.98
CA GLN A 2 -13.33 -1.02 8.70
C GLN A 2 -13.48 0.08 7.64
N GLN A 3 -13.86 1.31 8.02
CA GLN A 3 -13.94 2.44 7.09
C GLN A 3 -12.57 2.80 6.46
N LEU A 4 -11.48 2.75 7.25
CA LEU A 4 -10.13 3.00 6.75
C LEU A 4 -9.70 1.92 5.76
N LEU A 5 -9.99 0.65 6.04
CA LEU A 5 -9.67 -0.45 5.12
C LEU A 5 -10.42 -0.31 3.78
N ALA A 6 -11.71 0.02 3.83
CA ALA A 6 -12.50 0.25 2.62
C ALA A 6 -11.96 1.43 1.79
N GLU A 7 -11.52 2.49 2.46
CA GLU A 7 -10.86 3.65 1.83
C GLU A 7 -9.55 3.24 1.14
N LEU A 8 -8.68 2.50 1.83
CA LEU A 8 -7.40 2.04 1.28
C LEU A 8 -7.58 1.10 0.07
N ILE A 9 -8.52 0.15 0.14
CA ILE A 9 -8.85 -0.74 -0.98
C ILE A 9 -9.35 0.06 -2.20
N ALA A 10 -10.15 1.11 -1.98
CA ALA A 10 -10.58 1.98 -3.07
C ALA A 10 -9.39 2.72 -3.71
N GLU A 11 -8.44 3.19 -2.91
CA GLU A 11 -7.20 3.83 -3.38
C GLU A 11 -6.27 2.85 -4.11
N HIS A 12 -6.19 1.58 -3.69
CA HIS A 12 -5.44 0.54 -4.39
C HIS A 12 -5.96 0.34 -5.82
N ARG A 13 -7.29 0.24 -5.98
CA ARG A 13 -7.92 0.11 -7.31
C ARG A 13 -7.60 1.30 -8.21
N GLN A 14 -7.64 2.51 -7.67
CA GLN A 14 -7.29 3.73 -8.41
C GLN A 14 -5.80 3.75 -8.79
N THR A 15 -4.93 3.35 -7.86
CA THR A 15 -3.48 3.27 -8.07
C THR A 15 -3.15 2.27 -9.18
N LEU A 16 -3.68 1.05 -9.11
CA LEU A 16 -3.47 0.02 -10.13
C LEU A 16 -3.98 0.46 -11.51
N ALA A 17 -5.18 1.05 -11.57
CA ALA A 17 -5.71 1.60 -12.81
C ALA A 17 -4.81 2.71 -13.40
N GLY A 18 -4.25 3.58 -12.56
CA GLY A 18 -3.31 4.61 -12.97
C GLY A 18 -2.00 4.02 -13.50
N LEU A 19 -1.45 3.02 -12.82
CA LEU A 19 -0.25 2.29 -13.24
C LEU A 19 -0.47 1.60 -14.59
N ASP A 20 -1.61 0.93 -14.79
CA ASP A 20 -1.98 0.29 -16.05
C ASP A 20 -2.06 1.31 -17.20
N GLN A 21 -2.68 2.46 -16.96
CA GLN A 21 -2.77 3.52 -17.96
C GLN A 21 -1.39 4.06 -18.35
N ILE A 22 -0.46 4.20 -17.39
CA ILE A 22 0.92 4.61 -17.66
C ILE A 22 1.65 3.54 -18.45
N ALA A 23 1.52 2.26 -18.07
CA ALA A 23 2.14 1.14 -18.77
C ALA A 23 1.68 1.07 -20.23
N GLN A 24 0.38 1.21 -20.48
CA GLN A 24 -0.21 1.22 -21.83
C GLN A 24 0.21 2.44 -22.66
N ALA A 25 0.29 3.62 -22.04
CA ALA A 25 0.71 4.84 -22.72
C ALA A 25 2.23 4.92 -22.95
N GLY A 26 3.02 4.15 -22.21
CA GLY A 26 4.47 4.25 -22.12
C GLY A 26 4.90 5.43 -21.25
N PRO A 27 5.74 5.24 -20.20
CA PRO A 27 6.06 6.31 -19.26
C PRO A 27 6.89 7.45 -19.87
N ASN A 28 7.61 7.20 -20.98
CA ASN A 28 8.37 8.22 -21.70
C ASN A 28 7.51 9.11 -22.62
N THR A 29 6.25 8.76 -22.87
CA THR A 29 5.40 9.57 -23.76
C THR A 29 4.82 10.78 -23.03
N GLY A 30 4.43 11.82 -23.77
CA GLY A 30 3.77 12.99 -23.18
C GLY A 30 2.51 12.63 -22.37
N ARG A 31 1.77 11.60 -22.82
CA ARG A 31 0.61 11.05 -22.11
C ARG A 31 1.03 10.31 -20.85
N GLY A 32 2.02 9.42 -20.91
CA GLY A 32 2.55 8.71 -19.74
C GLY A 32 3.08 9.67 -18.67
N GLN A 33 3.79 10.72 -19.08
CA GLN A 33 4.27 11.78 -18.19
C GLN A 33 3.14 12.55 -17.51
N ALA A 34 2.04 12.84 -18.23
CA ALA A 34 0.87 13.49 -17.64
C ALA A 34 0.18 12.57 -16.61
N LEU A 35 0.08 11.28 -16.90
CA LEU A 35 -0.46 10.28 -15.99
C LEU A 35 0.42 10.11 -14.74
N LEU A 36 1.76 10.04 -14.89
CA LEU A 36 2.71 10.02 -13.76
C LEU A 36 2.53 11.24 -12.84
N ARG A 37 2.41 12.44 -13.42
CA ARG A 37 2.13 13.68 -12.66
C ARG A 37 0.82 13.58 -11.87
N SER A 38 -0.21 12.99 -12.46
CA SER A 38 -1.53 12.85 -11.82
C SER A 38 -1.54 11.78 -10.72
N LEU A 39 -0.86 10.66 -10.94
CA LEU A 39 -0.81 9.53 -9.99
C LEU A 39 0.02 9.85 -8.75
N ARG A 40 1.15 10.57 -8.92
CA ARG A 40 2.10 10.86 -7.83
C ARG A 40 1.46 11.33 -6.51
N PRO A 41 0.68 12.43 -6.46
CA PRO A 41 0.13 12.91 -5.19
C PRO A 41 -0.84 11.91 -4.56
N GLN A 42 -1.58 11.15 -5.36
CA GLN A 42 -2.50 10.12 -4.87
C GLN A 42 -1.74 9.02 -4.15
N LEU A 43 -0.70 8.48 -4.81
CA LEU A 43 0.11 7.41 -4.27
C LEU A 43 0.91 7.85 -3.03
N LEU A 44 1.50 9.05 -3.04
CA LEU A 44 2.22 9.56 -1.86
C LEU A 44 1.29 9.80 -0.66
N ASN A 45 0.07 10.28 -0.91
CA ASN A 45 -0.94 10.46 0.14
C ASN A 45 -1.43 9.11 0.70
N HIS A 46 -1.61 8.12 -0.17
CA HIS A 46 -1.97 6.76 0.22
C HIS A 46 -0.92 6.16 1.17
N LEU A 47 0.36 6.17 0.78
CA LEU A 47 1.46 5.70 1.62
C LEU A 47 1.54 6.44 2.97
N TYR A 48 1.38 7.76 2.95
CA TYR A 48 1.36 8.57 4.18
C TYR A 48 0.22 8.15 5.12
N LYS A 49 -0.96 7.86 4.57
CA LYS A 49 -2.11 7.43 5.35
C LYS A 49 -1.86 6.09 6.03
N GLU A 50 -1.18 5.17 5.36
CA GLU A 50 -0.86 3.87 5.95
C GLU A 50 0.21 4.00 7.03
N ASP A 51 1.27 4.76 6.75
CA ASP A 51 2.36 5.06 7.69
C ASP A 51 1.86 5.73 8.98
N THR A 52 0.82 6.59 8.89
CA THR A 52 0.34 7.38 10.03
C THR A 52 -0.94 6.88 10.69
N ARG A 53 -1.71 6.02 10.02
CA ARG A 53 -3.01 5.55 10.53
C ARG A 53 -3.09 4.03 10.60
N LEU A 54 -2.83 3.35 9.48
CA LEU A 54 -3.03 1.89 9.42
C LEU A 54 -2.01 1.14 10.29
N TYR A 55 -0.72 1.27 9.99
CA TYR A 55 0.30 0.49 10.70
C TYR A 55 0.37 0.83 12.20
N PRO A 56 0.26 2.11 12.63
CA PRO A 56 0.19 2.42 14.06
C PRO A 56 -1.00 1.76 14.77
N ALA A 57 -2.17 1.72 14.15
CA ALA A 57 -3.35 1.09 14.74
C ALA A 57 -3.20 -0.44 14.81
N LEU A 58 -2.63 -1.06 13.78
CA LEU A 58 -2.32 -2.50 13.80
C LEU A 58 -1.24 -2.84 14.84
N GLN A 59 -0.25 -1.98 15.02
CA GLN A 59 0.80 -2.16 16.03
C GLN A 59 0.23 -2.11 17.46
N GLN A 60 -0.72 -1.21 17.73
CA GLN A 60 -1.42 -1.16 19.03
C GLN A 60 -2.18 -2.44 19.32
N GLN A 61 -2.80 -3.05 18.30
CA GLN A 61 -3.52 -4.31 18.47
C GLN A 61 -2.58 -5.51 18.61
N ALA A 62 -1.40 -5.45 17.99
CA ALA A 62 -0.37 -6.46 18.13
C ALA A 62 0.19 -6.57 19.56
N ASP A 63 0.05 -5.54 20.39
CA ASP A 63 0.45 -5.60 21.81
C ASP A 63 -0.37 -6.64 22.59
N GLU A 64 -1.60 -6.92 22.15
CA GLU A 64 -2.52 -7.90 22.75
C GLU A 64 -2.59 -9.21 21.94
N ASP A 65 -1.93 -9.28 20.78
CA ASP A 65 -2.06 -10.36 19.81
C ASP A 65 -0.70 -10.79 19.23
N GLN A 66 -0.13 -11.84 19.80
CA GLN A 66 1.19 -12.35 19.42
C GLN A 66 1.26 -12.80 17.95
N GLN A 67 0.18 -13.34 17.38
CA GLN A 67 0.19 -13.76 15.97
C GLN A 67 0.18 -12.54 15.05
N LEU A 68 -0.58 -11.49 15.39
CA LEU A 68 -0.55 -10.24 14.63
C LEU A 68 0.84 -9.57 14.74
N ALA A 69 1.44 -9.59 15.93
CA ALA A 69 2.80 -9.10 16.14
C ALA A 69 3.83 -9.82 15.27
N ASP A 70 3.72 -11.15 15.18
CA ASP A 70 4.62 -11.96 14.35
C ASP A 70 4.40 -11.67 12.86
N VAL A 71 3.16 -11.50 12.40
CA VAL A 71 2.87 -11.08 11.02
C VAL A 71 3.49 -9.70 10.74
N LEU A 72 3.22 -8.69 11.56
CA LEU A 72 3.72 -7.33 11.38
C LEU A 72 5.24 -7.24 11.38
N LYS A 73 5.92 -8.08 12.17
CA LYS A 73 7.39 -8.13 12.24
C LYS A 73 8.03 -8.51 10.90
N HIS A 74 7.41 -9.42 10.17
CA HIS A 74 7.89 -9.85 8.84
C HIS A 74 7.38 -8.93 7.73
N PHE A 75 6.23 -8.29 7.94
CA PHE A 75 5.55 -7.49 6.94
C PHE A 75 6.10 -6.06 6.84
N THR A 76 6.32 -5.39 7.97
CA THR A 76 6.69 -3.97 8.06
C THR A 76 7.97 -3.61 7.29
N PRO A 77 9.07 -4.38 7.35
CA PRO A 77 10.30 -4.03 6.64
C PRO A 77 10.10 -3.92 5.12
N ASP A 78 9.33 -4.85 4.53
CA ASP A 78 9.02 -4.84 3.10
C ASP A 78 8.20 -3.59 2.73
N MET A 79 7.21 -3.25 3.56
CA MET A 79 6.35 -2.07 3.31
C MET A 79 7.16 -0.77 3.35
N LEU A 80 8.03 -0.61 4.35
CA LEU A 80 8.90 0.56 4.46
C LEU A 80 9.84 0.67 3.25
N GLN A 81 10.39 -0.45 2.79
CA GLN A 81 11.24 -0.48 1.61
C GLN A 81 10.49 -0.06 0.35
N ILE A 82 9.26 -0.53 0.15
CA ILE A 82 8.44 -0.19 -1.02
C ILE A 82 8.02 1.29 -0.97
N SER A 83 7.65 1.81 0.21
CA SER A 83 7.36 3.23 0.41
C SER A 83 8.57 4.10 0.09
N ALA A 84 9.77 3.70 0.54
CA ALA A 84 11.01 4.41 0.24
C ALA A 84 11.35 4.38 -1.26
N ALA A 85 11.24 3.22 -1.91
CA ALA A 85 11.47 3.07 -3.35
C ALA A 85 10.50 3.94 -4.17
N THR A 86 9.23 4.01 -3.75
CA THR A 86 8.21 4.84 -4.40
C THR A 86 8.55 6.33 -4.30
N ARG A 87 8.98 6.80 -3.12
CA ARG A 87 9.42 8.19 -2.92
C ARG A 87 10.65 8.51 -3.78
N SER A 88 11.67 7.66 -3.74
CA SER A 88 12.89 7.81 -4.56
C SER A 88 12.57 7.91 -6.04
N PHE A 89 11.73 6.99 -6.57
CA PHE A 89 11.33 7.02 -7.97
C PHE A 89 10.77 8.37 -8.39
N PHE A 90 9.84 8.94 -7.62
CA PHE A 90 9.23 10.22 -7.98
C PHE A 90 10.17 11.41 -7.79
N GLU A 91 11.10 11.36 -6.84
CA GLU A 91 12.15 12.37 -6.64
C GLU A 91 13.13 12.37 -7.82
N ASP A 92 13.63 11.20 -8.19
CA ASP A 92 14.57 11.00 -9.30
C ASP A 92 13.92 11.36 -10.64
N TRP A 93 12.65 10.96 -10.84
CA TRP A 93 11.88 11.35 -12.03
C TRP A 93 11.62 12.86 -12.10
N GLN A 94 11.25 13.50 -10.98
CA GLN A 94 10.97 14.94 -10.96
C GLN A 94 12.24 15.80 -11.13
N SER A 95 13.36 15.34 -10.58
CA SER A 95 14.65 16.01 -10.75
C SER A 95 15.23 15.86 -12.16
N GLY A 96 14.68 14.93 -12.96
CA GLY A 96 15.19 14.61 -14.29
C GLY A 96 16.56 13.95 -14.22
N LEU A 97 16.75 13.03 -13.27
CA LEU A 97 18.02 12.35 -13.01
C LEU A 97 18.64 11.85 -14.33
N PRO A 98 19.84 12.36 -14.71
CA PRO A 98 20.48 11.96 -15.95
C PRO A 98 20.76 10.46 -15.97
N GLY A 99 20.39 9.80 -17.07
CA GLY A 99 20.64 8.36 -17.25
C GLY A 99 19.62 7.44 -16.58
N MET A 100 18.56 7.97 -15.96
CA MET A 100 17.43 7.15 -15.52
C MET A 100 16.79 6.45 -16.73
N ASP A 101 16.72 5.12 -16.68
CA ASP A 101 15.82 4.35 -17.55
C ASP A 101 14.42 4.36 -16.93
N LEU A 102 13.62 5.37 -17.30
CA LEU A 102 12.30 5.55 -16.72
C LEU A 102 11.36 4.36 -16.99
N VAL A 103 11.56 3.61 -18.08
CA VAL A 103 10.73 2.43 -18.37
C VAL A 103 11.08 1.30 -17.43
N ALA A 104 12.37 1.04 -17.22
CA ALA A 104 12.83 0.01 -16.29
C ALA A 104 12.44 0.36 -14.84
N GLU A 105 12.68 1.59 -14.41
CA GLU A 105 12.35 2.07 -13.06
C GLU A 105 10.84 2.07 -12.81
N PHE A 106 10.03 2.48 -13.80
CA PHE A 106 8.57 2.39 -13.69
C PHE A 106 8.10 0.94 -13.60
N SER A 107 8.66 0.04 -14.41
CA SER A 107 8.29 -1.38 -14.38
C SER A 107 8.63 -2.01 -13.03
N ARG A 108 9.78 -1.66 -12.46
CA ARG A 108 10.17 -2.06 -11.11
C ARG A 108 9.17 -1.53 -10.06
N LEU A 109 8.86 -0.24 -10.11
CA LEU A 109 7.89 0.38 -9.19
C LEU A 109 6.52 -0.30 -9.28
N TYR A 110 6.02 -0.55 -10.49
CA TYR A 110 4.76 -1.25 -10.71
C TYR A 110 4.74 -2.57 -9.94
N GLN A 111 5.76 -3.43 -10.13
CA GLN A 111 5.80 -4.75 -9.49
C GLN A 111 5.89 -4.67 -7.97
N LEU A 112 6.64 -3.69 -7.43
CA LEU A 112 6.72 -3.45 -5.99
C LEU A 112 5.35 -3.06 -5.42
N LEU A 113 4.64 -2.13 -6.06
CA LEU A 113 3.32 -1.69 -5.62
C LEU A 113 2.27 -2.79 -5.74
N LEU A 114 2.31 -3.58 -6.82
CA LEU A 114 1.43 -4.74 -6.98
C LEU A 114 1.63 -5.76 -5.85
N SER A 115 2.88 -6.07 -5.54
CA SER A 115 3.23 -6.99 -4.44
C SER A 115 2.78 -6.45 -3.09
N ARG A 116 2.97 -5.15 -2.83
CA ARG A 116 2.49 -4.47 -1.62
C ARG A 116 0.98 -4.58 -1.46
N ILE A 117 0.22 -4.17 -2.47
CA ILE A 117 -1.25 -4.20 -2.45
C ILE A 117 -1.75 -5.62 -2.22
N HIS A 118 -1.18 -6.61 -2.91
CA HIS A 118 -1.56 -8.01 -2.73
C HIS A 118 -1.32 -8.49 -1.30
N LYS A 119 -0.15 -8.17 -0.73
CA LYS A 119 0.20 -8.51 0.65
C LYS A 119 -0.74 -7.81 1.65
N GLU A 120 -1.06 -6.54 1.42
CA GLU A 120 -1.95 -5.78 2.31
C GLU A 120 -3.36 -6.34 2.30
N GLU A 121 -3.94 -6.56 1.11
CA GLU A 121 -5.31 -7.02 1.00
C GLU A 121 -5.50 -8.49 1.40
N HIS A 122 -4.59 -9.38 1.01
CA HIS A 122 -4.78 -10.84 1.17
C HIS A 122 -4.05 -11.46 2.35
N ILE A 123 -3.17 -10.72 3.02
CA ILE A 123 -2.49 -11.23 4.21
C ILE A 123 -2.88 -10.36 5.39
N LEU A 124 -2.63 -9.06 5.30
CA LEU A 124 -2.82 -8.19 6.45
C LEU A 124 -4.30 -7.92 6.76
N PHE A 125 -5.10 -7.56 5.74
CA PHE A 125 -6.51 -7.22 5.93
C PHE A 125 -7.36 -8.45 6.20
N GLU A 126 -7.09 -9.59 5.55
CA GLU A 126 -7.76 -10.87 5.85
C GLU A 126 -7.53 -11.28 7.32
N HIS A 127 -6.28 -11.27 7.81
CA HIS A 127 -5.99 -11.55 9.22
C HIS A 127 -6.69 -10.59 10.20
N TYR A 128 -6.84 -9.33 9.81
CA TYR A 128 -7.56 -8.35 10.62
C TYR A 128 -9.08 -8.63 10.65
N GLN A 129 -9.67 -8.89 9.48
CA GLN A 129 -11.10 -9.10 9.34
C GLN A 129 -11.55 -10.37 10.07
N GLU A 130 -10.88 -11.51 9.86
CA GLU A 130 -11.19 -12.78 10.54
C GLU A 130 -11.35 -12.62 12.06
N ARG A 131 -10.60 -11.68 12.65
CA ARG A 131 -10.57 -11.40 14.09
C ARG A 131 -11.65 -10.43 14.57
N ASP A 132 -11.97 -9.41 13.78
CA ASP A 132 -13.11 -8.52 14.04
C ASP A 132 -14.44 -9.32 14.10
N HIS A 133 -14.52 -10.48 13.45
CA HIS A 133 -15.71 -11.36 13.45
C HIS A 133 -15.80 -12.30 14.66
N THR A 134 -14.67 -12.70 15.24
CA THR A 134 -14.62 -13.63 16.39
C THR A 134 -14.93 -12.98 17.73
N THR A 135 -15.02 -11.65 17.79
CA THR A 135 -15.39 -10.89 19.00
C THR A 135 -16.91 -10.73 19.11
N THR A 136 -17.67 -11.82 19.01
CA THR A 136 -19.05 -11.85 19.54
C THR A 136 -18.96 -12.39 20.96
N PRO A 137 -19.36 -11.64 22.00
CA PRO A 137 -19.38 -12.17 23.36
C PRO A 137 -20.30 -13.40 23.37
N LEU A 138 -19.76 -14.56 23.77
CA LEU A 138 -20.59 -15.65 24.25
C LEU A 138 -21.42 -15.06 25.39
N GLU A 139 -22.74 -14.93 25.16
CA GLU A 139 -23.69 -14.64 26.22
C GLU A 139 -23.40 -15.58 27.39
N PRO A 140 -23.22 -15.07 28.62
CA PRO A 140 -23.16 -15.95 29.75
C PRO A 140 -24.52 -16.65 29.87
N ASP A 141 -24.51 -17.96 29.69
CA ASP A 141 -25.64 -18.82 30.05
C ASP A 141 -26.02 -18.47 31.49
N GLN A 142 -27.14 -17.76 31.64
CA GLN A 142 -27.74 -17.42 32.92
C GLN A 142 -28.40 -18.69 33.51
N PRO A 143 -28.51 -18.76 34.85
CA PRO A 143 -28.28 -19.97 35.65
C PRO A 143 -29.30 -21.11 35.48
#